data_AF-A0A7V2NC94-F1
#
_entry.id   AF-A0A7V2NC94-F1
#
_cell.length_a   1.000
_cell.length_b   1.000
_cell.length_c   1.000
_cell.angle_alpha   90.00
_cell.angle_beta   90.00
_cell.angle_gamma   90.00
#
_symmetry.space_group_name_H-M   'P 1'
#
loop_
_entity.id
_entity.type
_entity.pdbx_description
1 polymer ?
#
loop_
_entity_poly.entity_id
_entity_poly.type
_entity_poly.pdbx_seq_one_letter_code
_entity_poly.pdbx_strand_id
1 'polypeptide(L)'
;MGSLRKMVLIEIREVFSHCTLIDIIIISLLAGFGEEFLFRGLLQTKLGIVAASIIFGLFHAVSPAYVIAATIMGFYIGVSYQMSGSLLVPVQIHFVYDLAALVYIKNIDPIGRI
;
A
#
# COMPACT_ATOMS: atom_id res chain seq x y z
N MET A 1 20.47 -10.33 9.09
CA MET A 1 19.28 -9.56 8.64
C MET A 1 19.42 -8.92 7.25
N GLY A 2 20.57 -9.01 6.55
CA GLY A 2 20.75 -8.42 5.21
C GLY A 2 20.36 -9.30 4.01
N SER A 3 20.37 -10.64 4.11
CA SER A 3 20.09 -11.49 2.93
C SER A 3 18.60 -11.64 2.62
N LEU A 4 17.74 -11.75 3.64
CA LEU A 4 16.29 -11.92 3.43
C LEU A 4 15.65 -10.67 2.81
N ARG A 5 16.02 -9.47 3.29
CA ARG A 5 15.56 -8.21 2.71
C ARG A 5 16.03 -8.04 1.27
N LYS A 6 17.27 -8.46 0.96
CA LYS A 6 17.77 -8.45 -0.42
C LYS A 6 17.00 -9.43 -1.30
N MET A 7 16.72 -10.64 -0.80
CA MET A 7 15.94 -11.66 -1.51
C MET A 7 14.54 -11.15 -1.85
N VAL A 8 13.81 -10.62 -0.85
CA VAL A 8 12.46 -10.05 -1.06
C VAL A 8 12.49 -8.88 -2.04
N LEU A 9 13.48 -7.98 -1.95
CA LEU A 9 13.59 -6.87 -2.89
C LEU A 9 13.95 -7.32 -4.31
N ILE A 10 14.76 -8.37 -4.45
CA ILE A 10 15.10 -8.95 -5.75
C ILE A 10 13.88 -9.63 -6.37
N GLU A 11 13.14 -10.43 -5.61
CA GLU A 11 11.93 -11.12 -6.09
C GLU A 11 10.83 -10.13 -6.47
N ILE A 12 10.54 -9.15 -5.60
CA ILE A 12 9.54 -8.11 -5.89
C ILE A 12 9.97 -7.30 -7.12
N ARG A 13 11.25 -6.89 -7.21
CA ARG A 13 11.74 -6.20 -8.40
C ARG A 13 11.61 -7.07 -9.64
N GLU A 14 11.94 -8.36 -9.58
CA GLU A 14 11.89 -9.25 -10.73
C GLU A 14 10.45 -9.33 -11.27
N VAL A 15 9.47 -9.50 -10.39
CA VAL A 15 8.03 -9.45 -10.73
C VAL A 15 7.66 -8.13 -11.43
N PHE A 16 8.06 -6.98 -10.89
CA PHE A 16 7.66 -5.66 -11.43
C PHE A 16 8.58 -5.12 -12.54
N SER A 17 9.76 -5.69 -12.74
CA SER A 17 10.74 -5.22 -13.74
C SER A 17 10.25 -5.47 -15.17
N HIS A 18 9.43 -6.51 -15.35
CA HIS A 18 8.78 -6.84 -16.61
C HIS A 18 7.46 -6.08 -16.82
N CYS A 19 6.92 -5.45 -15.79
CA CYS A 19 5.70 -4.64 -15.89
C CYS A 19 5.97 -3.33 -16.61
N THR A 20 5.12 -2.97 -17.58
CA THR A 20 5.07 -1.64 -18.17
C THR A 20 4.52 -0.62 -17.16
N LEU A 21 4.63 0.68 -17.47
CA LEU A 21 4.00 1.71 -16.63
C LEU A 21 2.47 1.54 -16.57
N ILE A 22 1.84 1.09 -17.67
CA ILE A 22 0.40 0.85 -17.73
C ILE A 22 0.01 -0.29 -16.79
N ASP A 23 0.80 -1.37 -16.73
CA ASP A 23 0.56 -2.48 -15.81
C ASP A 23 0.58 -2.00 -14.35
N ILE A 24 1.56 -1.16 -13.99
CA ILE A 24 1.65 -0.59 -12.64
C ILE A 24 0.43 0.28 -12.33
N ILE A 25 0.00 1.13 -13.27
CA ILE A 25 -1.21 1.96 -13.10
C ILE A 25 -2.44 1.07 -12.84
N ILE A 26 -2.61 0.00 -13.62
CA ILE A 26 -3.74 -0.91 -13.46
C ILE A 26 -3.68 -1.62 -12.10
N ILE A 27 -2.50 -2.13 -11.72
CA ILE A 27 -2.30 -2.81 -10.43
C ILE A 27 -2.60 -1.88 -9.27
N SER A 28 -2.03 -0.68 -9.25
CA SER A 28 -2.27 0.32 -8.20
C SER A 28 -3.73 0.74 -8.13
N LEU A 29 -4.43 0.82 -9.27
CA LEU A 29 -5.84 1.19 -9.28
C LEU A 29 -6.71 0.07 -8.71
N LEU A 30 -6.45 -1.18 -9.11
CA LEU A 30 -7.20 -2.34 -8.61
C LEU A 30 -6.93 -2.59 -7.12
N ALA A 31 -5.67 -2.44 -6.68
CA ALA A 31 -5.28 -2.54 -5.28
C ALA A 31 -5.98 -1.45 -4.45
N GLY A 32 -5.82 -0.17 -4.83
CA GLY A 32 -6.47 0.93 -4.14
C GLY A 32 -7.99 0.80 -4.10
N PHE A 33 -8.63 0.35 -5.18
CA PHE A 33 -10.07 0.10 -5.18
C PHE A 33 -10.46 -1.04 -4.23
N GLY A 34 -9.86 -2.22 -4.38
CA GLY A 34 -10.21 -3.40 -3.59
C GLY A 34 -9.97 -3.22 -2.10
N GLU A 35 -8.80 -2.69 -1.74
CA GLU A 35 -8.42 -2.47 -0.35
C GLU A 35 -9.29 -1.40 0.31
N GLU A 36 -9.54 -0.26 -0.33
CA GLU A 36 -10.36 0.78 0.29
C GLU A 36 -11.83 0.36 0.41
N PHE A 37 -12.35 -0.44 -0.52
CA PHE A 37 -13.67 -1.03 -0.35
C PHE A 37 -13.73 -1.95 0.88
N LEU A 38 -12.73 -2.80 1.08
CA LEU A 38 -12.67 -3.69 2.24
C LEU A 38 -12.46 -2.91 3.55
N PHE A 39 -11.44 -2.07 3.62
CA PHE A 39 -11.04 -1.41 4.85
C PHE A 39 -11.94 -0.23 5.21
N ARG A 40 -12.32 0.61 4.25
CA ARG A 40 -13.09 1.85 4.52
C ARG A 40 -14.57 1.61 4.32
N GLY A 41 -14.94 0.93 3.23
CA GLY A 41 -16.33 0.61 2.92
C GLY A 41 -16.96 -0.40 3.88
N LEU A 42 -16.23 -1.46 4.25
CA LEU A 42 -16.75 -2.52 5.11
C LEU A 42 -16.23 -2.41 6.55
N LEU A 43 -14.93 -2.55 6.78
CA LEU A 43 -14.37 -2.71 8.14
C LEU A 43 -14.50 -1.44 8.98
N GLN A 44 -14.15 -0.28 8.44
CA GLN A 44 -14.27 0.99 9.18
C GLN A 44 -15.73 1.34 9.47
N THR A 45 -16.64 1.09 8.54
CA THR A 45 -18.08 1.30 8.76
C THR A 45 -18.66 0.36 9.81
N LYS A 46 -18.15 -0.88 9.93
CA LYS A 46 -18.65 -1.88 10.89
C LYS A 46 -17.96 -1.83 12.26
N LEU A 47 -16.66 -1.59 12.29
CA LEU A 47 -15.80 -1.76 13.47
C LEU A 47 -15.19 -0.44 13.96
N GLY A 48 -15.37 0.64 13.20
CA GLY A 48 -14.78 1.95 13.48
C GLY A 48 -13.35 2.09 12.96
N ILE A 49 -12.89 3.33 12.93
CA ILE A 49 -11.59 3.72 12.35
C ILE A 49 -10.39 3.07 13.07
N VAL A 50 -10.46 2.93 14.39
CA VAL A 50 -9.35 2.36 15.19
C VAL A 50 -9.11 0.90 14.82
N ALA A 51 -10.15 0.07 14.86
CA ALA A 51 -10.04 -1.34 14.53
C ALA A 51 -9.64 -1.56 13.07
N ALA A 52 -10.27 -0.84 12.14
CA ALA A 52 -9.93 -0.94 10.72
C ALA A 52 -8.47 -0.55 10.42
N SER A 53 -7.94 0.49 11.08
CA SER A 53 -6.54 0.93 10.91
C SER A 53 -5.54 -0.06 11.47
N ILE A 54 -5.83 -0.67 12.62
CA ILE A 54 -4.98 -1.73 13.20
C ILE A 54 -4.98 -2.96 12.29
N ILE A 55 -6.16 -3.41 11.84
CA ILE A 55 -6.27 -4.56 10.93
C ILE A 55 -5.52 -4.27 9.63
N PHE A 56 -5.64 -3.06 9.06
CA PHE A 56 -4.86 -2.64 7.90
C PHE A 56 -3.36 -2.78 8.14
N GLY A 57 -2.85 -2.27 9.26
CA GLY A 57 -1.44 -2.42 9.62
C GLY A 57 -0.99 -3.87 9.76
N LEU A 58 -1.83 -4.74 10.33
CA LEU A 58 -1.54 -6.17 10.49
C LEU A 58 -1.50 -6.94 9.16
N PHE A 59 -2.28 -6.53 8.17
CA PHE A 59 -2.20 -7.09 6.81
C PHE A 59 -0.89 -6.70 6.10
N HIS A 60 -0.20 -5.66 6.59
CA HIS A 60 1.08 -5.18 6.08
C HIS A 60 2.25 -5.61 6.98
N ALA A 61 2.26 -6.88 7.42
CA ALA A 61 3.24 -7.39 8.38
C ALA A 61 4.62 -7.75 7.79
N VAL A 62 5.29 -6.81 7.12
CA VAL A 62 6.67 -6.99 6.60
C VAL A 62 7.71 -6.87 7.73
N SER A 63 7.48 -5.94 8.66
CA SER A 63 8.29 -5.76 9.87
C SER A 63 7.45 -5.04 10.94
N PRO A 64 7.81 -5.12 12.23
CA PRO A 64 7.07 -4.38 13.27
C PRO A 64 6.97 -2.87 13.00
N ALA A 65 8.05 -2.27 12.50
CA ALA A 65 8.05 -0.85 12.12
C ALA A 65 7.09 -0.57 10.95
N TYR A 66 7.02 -1.48 9.98
CA TYR A 66 6.12 -1.34 8.84
C TYR A 66 4.65 -1.53 9.25
N VAL A 67 4.35 -2.43 10.19
CA VAL A 67 2.99 -2.56 10.78
C VAL A 67 2.56 -1.24 11.44
N ILE A 68 3.45 -0.61 12.21
CA ILE A 68 3.17 0.68 12.86
C ILE A 68 2.95 1.76 11.79
N ALA A 69 3.82 1.86 10.80
CA ALA A 69 3.69 2.83 9.71
C ALA A 69 2.38 2.64 8.91
N ALA A 70 2.07 1.40 8.55
CA ALA A 70 0.83 1.05 7.86
C ALA A 70 -0.41 1.32 8.73
N THR A 71 -0.35 1.10 10.03
CA THR A 71 -1.44 1.47 10.96
C THR A 71 -1.68 2.99 10.96
N ILE A 72 -0.62 3.79 10.99
CA ILE A 72 -0.70 5.26 10.93
C ILE A 72 -1.29 5.72 9.59
N MET A 73 -0.85 5.12 8.48
CA MET A 73 -1.45 5.36 7.16
C MET A 73 -2.92 4.92 7.13
N GLY A 74 -3.24 3.82 7.80
CA GLY A 74 -4.58 3.32 8.06
C GLY A 74 -5.50 4.42 8.58
N PHE A 75 -5.06 5.08 9.66
CA PHE A 75 -5.75 6.22 10.26
C PHE A 75 -5.83 7.42 9.33
N TYR A 76 -4.74 7.79 8.66
CA TYR A 76 -4.72 8.94 7.76
C TYR A 76 -5.78 8.81 6.65
N ILE A 77 -5.81 7.65 5.97
CA ILE A 77 -6.81 7.37 4.93
C ILE A 77 -8.21 7.19 5.53
N GLY A 78 -8.32 6.62 6.73
CA GLY A 78 -9.59 6.49 7.43
C GLY A 78 -10.22 7.84 7.81
N VAL A 79 -9.41 8.82 8.22
CA VAL A 79 -9.85 10.19 8.49
C VAL A 79 -10.23 10.89 7.18
N SER A 80 -9.46 10.71 6.10
CA SER A 80 -9.81 11.31 4.80
C SER A 80 -11.15 10.79 4.28
N TYR A 81 -11.47 9.51 4.50
CA TYR A 81 -12.79 8.95 4.22
C TYR A 81 -13.90 9.63 5.04
N GLN A 82 -13.71 9.77 6.35
CA GLN A 82 -14.70 10.41 7.23
C GLN A 82 -14.96 11.87 6.88
N MET A 83 -13.89 12.62 6.55
CA MET A 83 -14.00 14.04 6.21
C MET A 83 -14.60 14.27 4.83
N SER A 84 -14.27 13.42 3.85
CA SER A 84 -14.74 13.57 2.48
C SER A 84 -16.13 12.96 2.24
N GLY A 85 -16.54 11.97 3.06
CA GLY A 85 -17.76 11.19 2.83
C GLY A 85 -17.75 10.38 1.54
N SER A 86 -16.59 10.21 0.88
CA SER A 86 -16.46 9.58 -0.42
C SER A 86 -15.35 8.54 -0.42
N LEU A 87 -15.66 7.33 -0.88
CA LEU A 87 -14.66 6.27 -1.06
C LEU A 87 -13.65 6.59 -2.19
N LEU A 88 -13.99 7.49 -3.12
CA LEU A 88 -13.07 7.86 -4.20
C LEU A 88 -11.82 8.57 -3.67
N VAL A 89 -11.93 9.34 -2.58
CA VAL A 89 -10.80 10.06 -2.00
C VAL A 89 -9.75 9.08 -1.41
N PRO A 90 -10.12 8.12 -0.54
CA PRO A 90 -9.23 7.03 -0.13
C PRO A 90 -8.61 6.27 -1.31
N VAL A 91 -9.43 5.88 -2.31
CA VAL A 91 -8.95 5.13 -3.48
C VAL A 91 -7.88 5.91 -4.24
N GLN A 92 -8.07 7.21 -4.44
CA GLN A 92 -7.10 8.08 -5.11
C GLN A 92 -5.80 8.21 -4.29
N ILE A 93 -5.90 8.40 -2.98
CA ILE A 93 -4.74 8.50 -2.09
C ILE A 93 -3.93 7.20 -2.14
N HIS A 94 -4.59 6.05 -2.01
CA HIS A 94 -3.96 4.74 -2.06
C HIS A 94 -3.33 4.48 -3.43
N PHE A 95 -4.07 4.73 -4.52
CA PHE A 95 -3.57 4.61 -5.89
C PHE A 95 -2.28 5.41 -6.11
N VAL A 96 -2.26 6.68 -5.69
CA VAL A 96 -1.07 7.55 -5.88
C VAL A 96 0.11 7.03 -5.06
N TYR A 97 -0.14 6.57 -3.83
CA TYR A 97 0.90 5.98 -2.98
C TYR A 97 1.51 4.73 -3.62
N ASP A 98 0.67 3.80 -4.06
CA ASP A 98 1.11 2.54 -4.68
C ASP A 98 1.83 2.78 -6.00
N LEU A 99 1.29 3.68 -6.83
CA LEU A 99 1.92 4.02 -8.10
C LEU A 99 3.33 4.59 -7.87
N ALA A 100 3.47 5.52 -6.91
CA ALA A 100 4.77 6.09 -6.56
C ALA A 100 5.71 5.02 -5.99
N ALA A 101 5.24 4.18 -5.08
CA ALA A 101 6.02 3.14 -4.44
C ALA A 101 6.50 2.08 -5.44
N LEU A 102 5.62 1.58 -6.31
CA LEU A 102 5.94 0.57 -7.32
C LEU A 102 6.85 1.12 -8.41
N VAL A 103 6.64 2.36 -8.87
CA VAL A 103 7.58 3.03 -9.79
C VAL A 103 8.94 3.20 -9.14
N TYR A 104 9.00 3.59 -7.87
CA TYR A 104 10.26 3.71 -7.14
C TYR A 104 10.99 2.36 -7.02
N ILE A 105 10.28 1.30 -6.60
CA ILE A 105 10.83 -0.05 -6.46
C ILE A 105 11.29 -0.62 -7.81
N LYS A 106 10.56 -0.37 -8.88
CA LYS A 106 10.96 -0.77 -10.24
C LYS A 106 12.28 -0.14 -10.67
N ASN A 107 12.50 1.13 -10.31
CA ASN A 107 13.66 1.91 -10.76
C ASN A 107 14.84 1.90 -9.79
N ILE A 108 14.69 1.37 -8.58
CA ILE A 108 15.81 1.28 -7.63
C ILE A 108 16.76 0.15 -8.06
N ASP A 109 18.05 0.45 -8.16
CA ASP A 109 19.08 -0.58 -8.32
C ASP A 109 19.46 -1.15 -6.94
N PRO A 110 19.14 -2.42 -6.64
CA PRO A 110 19.44 -3.03 -5.33
C PRO A 110 20.94 -3.29 -5.10
N ILE A 111 21.80 -3.10 -6.11
CA ILE A 111 23.23 -3.41 -6.04
C ILE A 111 24.10 -2.13 -6.01
N GLY A 112 23.55 -0.96 -6.36
CA GLY A 112 24.30 0.30 -6.38
C GLY A 112 25.40 0.34 -7.44
N ARG A 113 25.17 -0.27 -8.61
CA ARG A 113 26.04 -0.09 -9.76
C ARG A 113 25.58 1.16 -10.50
N ILE A 114 26.33 2.25 -10.28
CA ILE A 114 26.38 3.39 -11.20
C ILE A 114 26.88 2.89 -12.55
#